data_AF-A0A059LJ56-F1
#
_entry.id   AF-A0A059LJ56-F1
#
_cell.length_a   1.000
_cell.length_b   1.000
_cell.length_c   1.000
_cell.angle_alpha   90.00
_cell.angle_beta   90.00
_cell.angle_gamma   90.00
#
_symmetry.space_group_name_H-M   'P 1'
#
loop_
_entity.id
_entity.type
_entity.pdbx_description
1 polymer ?
#
loop_
_entity_poly.entity_id
_entity_poly.type
_entity_poly.pdbx_seq_one_letter_code
_entity_poly.pdbx_strand_id
1 'polypeptide(L)'
;MSASRSLVDQTIKNNKVVVFSKSYCPYCVKAKKALGKLELKKTEVFVMELDQRKDGDDIQDALLEITGGRSVPRVFIDGEFFGGGDDTEAAVRSGNLQTMLKDKGIF
;
A
#
# COMPACT_ATOMS: atom_id res chain seq x y z
N MET A 1 7.44 -20.50 4.40
CA MET A 1 6.66 -19.36 3.88
C MET A 1 5.31 -19.87 3.43
N SER A 2 4.21 -19.26 3.89
CA SER A 2 2.87 -19.55 3.38
C SER A 2 2.68 -18.99 1.97
N ALA A 3 1.71 -19.53 1.21
CA ALA A 3 1.40 -19.03 -0.13
C ALA A 3 1.02 -17.53 -0.11
N SER A 4 0.24 -17.12 0.91
CA SER A 4 -0.16 -15.73 1.11
C SER A 4 1.04 -14.82 1.42
N ARG A 5 2.02 -15.29 2.20
CA ARG A 5 3.24 -14.52 2.44
C ARG A 5 4.04 -14.29 1.16
N SER A 6 4.26 -15.34 0.36
CA SER A 6 4.94 -15.21 -0.92
C SER A 6 4.19 -14.29 -1.90
N LEU A 7 2.86 -14.34 -1.90
CA LEU A 7 2.04 -13.42 -2.70
C LEU A 7 2.25 -11.95 -2.26
N VAL A 8 2.25 -11.69 -0.96
CA VAL A 8 2.48 -10.33 -0.42
C VAL A 8 3.86 -9.83 -0.81
N ASP A 9 4.90 -10.63 -0.59
CA ASP A 9 6.28 -10.26 -0.94
C ASP A 9 6.43 -9.99 -2.45
N GLN A 10 5.82 -10.82 -3.31
CA GLN A 10 5.83 -10.62 -4.76
C GLN A 10 5.04 -9.38 -5.18
N THR A 11 3.88 -9.12 -4.55
CA THR A 11 3.07 -7.94 -4.84
C THR A 11 3.84 -6.68 -4.51
N ILE A 12 4.49 -6.64 -3.35
CA ILE A 12 5.34 -5.52 -2.89
C ILE A 12 6.53 -5.31 -3.84
N LYS A 13 7.17 -6.40 -4.30
CA LYS A 13 8.33 -6.33 -5.18
C LYS A 13 8.00 -5.89 -6.62
N ASN A 14 6.85 -6.31 -7.14
CA ASN A 14 6.49 -6.10 -8.56
C ASN A 14 5.82 -4.75 -8.83
N ASN A 15 5.44 -4.00 -7.80
CA ASN A 15 4.71 -2.76 -7.93
C ASN A 15 5.42 -1.63 -7.18
N LYS A 16 5.43 -0.43 -7.77
CA LYS A 16 6.10 0.73 -7.17
C LYS A 16 5.35 1.29 -5.97
N VAL A 17 4.03 1.27 -6.01
CA VAL A 17 3.17 1.61 -4.87
C VAL A 17 2.15 0.50 -4.69
N VAL A 18 2.04 -0.03 -3.47
CA VAL A 18 1.05 -1.06 -3.12
C VAL A 18 0.18 -0.57 -1.98
N VAL A 19 -1.12 -0.75 -2.10
CA VAL A 19 -2.10 -0.48 -1.05
C VAL A 19 -2.86 -1.75 -0.74
N PHE A 20 -2.56 -2.38 0.39
CA PHE A 20 -3.43 -3.41 0.95
C PHE A 20 -4.61 -2.71 1.65
N SER A 21 -5.82 -3.03 1.23
CA SER A 21 -7.03 -2.25 1.47
C SER A 21 -8.21 -3.15 1.86
N LYS A 22 -9.28 -2.54 2.38
CA LYS A 22 -10.61 -3.13 2.37
C LYS A 22 -11.60 -2.15 1.75
N SER A 23 -12.55 -2.65 0.96
CA SER A 23 -13.43 -1.82 0.13
C SER A 23 -14.29 -0.85 0.95
N TYR A 24 -14.67 -1.25 2.17
CA TYR A 24 -15.48 -0.46 3.10
C TYR A 24 -14.67 0.42 4.06
N CYS A 25 -13.34 0.34 4.06
CA CYS A 25 -12.52 1.03 5.07
C CYS A 25 -12.33 2.52 4.71
N PRO A 26 -12.74 3.46 5.58
CA PRO A 26 -12.63 4.89 5.29
C PRO A 26 -11.17 5.36 5.19
N TYR A 27 -10.26 4.79 5.99
CA TYR A 27 -8.83 5.11 5.91
C TYR A 27 -8.19 4.62 4.60
N CYS A 28 -8.67 3.49 4.05
CA CYS A 28 -8.25 3.02 2.73
C CYS A 28 -8.70 3.97 1.63
N VAL A 29 -9.93 4.50 1.71
CA VAL A 29 -10.44 5.51 0.78
C VAL A 29 -9.59 6.77 0.84
N LYS A 30 -9.20 7.24 2.04
CA LYS A 30 -8.30 8.39 2.21
C LYS A 30 -6.94 8.15 1.52
N ALA A 31 -6.30 7.00 1.78
CA ALA A 31 -5.02 6.65 1.17
C ALA A 31 -5.09 6.64 -0.36
N LYS A 32 -6.09 5.94 -0.91
CA LYS A 32 -6.33 5.86 -2.36
C LYS A 32 -6.59 7.23 -2.99
N LYS A 33 -7.39 8.08 -2.33
CA LYS A 33 -7.66 9.44 -2.79
C LYS A 33 -6.41 10.32 -2.73
N ALA A 34 -5.59 10.20 -1.69
CA ALA A 34 -4.35 10.94 -1.56
C ALA A 34 -3.38 10.56 -2.68
N LEU A 35 -3.16 9.26 -2.92
CA LEU A 35 -2.33 8.76 -4.02
C LEU A 35 -2.87 9.17 -5.39
N GLY A 36 -4.20 9.18 -5.57
CA GLY A 36 -4.84 9.60 -6.80
C GLY A 36 -4.72 11.10 -7.12
N LYS A 37 -4.24 11.93 -6.18
CA LYS A 37 -3.89 13.34 -6.45
C LYS A 37 -2.49 13.48 -7.07
N LEU A 38 -1.70 12.42 -7.04
CA LEU A 38 -0.37 12.41 -7.65
C LEU A 38 -0.49 12.12 -9.14
N GLU A 39 0.38 12.71 -9.96
CA GLU A 39 0.48 12.40 -11.39
C GLU A 39 1.21 11.06 -11.66
N LEU A 40 0.98 10.08 -10.78
CA LEU A 40 1.49 8.72 -10.95
C LEU A 40 0.74 8.04 -12.11
N LYS A 41 1.46 7.22 -12.88
CA LYS A 41 0.78 6.40 -13.88
C LYS A 41 -0.10 5.40 -13.13
N LYS A 42 -1.31 5.16 -13.65
CA LYS A 42 -2.23 4.16 -13.06
C LYS A 42 -1.58 2.76 -12.94
N THR A 43 -0.57 2.47 -13.76
CA THR A 43 0.21 1.23 -13.74
C THR A 43 1.17 1.12 -12.55
N GLU A 44 1.40 2.19 -11.79
CA GLU A 44 2.39 2.23 -10.70
C GLU A 44 1.76 2.02 -9.32
N VAL A 45 0.43 2.18 -9.20
CA VAL A 45 -0.32 1.98 -7.96
C VAL A 45 -1.17 0.72 -8.05
N PHE A 46 -0.78 -0.29 -7.27
CA PHE A 46 -1.53 -1.53 -7.14
C PHE A 46 -2.35 -1.53 -5.85
N VAL A 47 -3.62 -1.90 -5.93
CA VAL A 47 -4.53 -1.99 -4.77
C VAL A 47 -5.02 -3.43 -4.63
N MET A 48 -4.88 -3.99 -3.44
CA MET A 48 -5.42 -5.31 -3.10
C MET A 48 -6.53 -5.17 -2.05
N GLU A 49 -7.78 -5.40 -2.44
CA GLU A 49 -8.93 -5.38 -1.54
C GLU A 49 -9.07 -6.75 -0.84
N LEU A 50 -8.63 -6.82 0.42
CA LEU A 50 -8.53 -8.06 1.19
C LEU A 50 -9.89 -8.65 1.57
N ASP A 51 -10.92 -7.81 1.73
CA ASP A 51 -12.29 -8.24 2.00
C ASP A 51 -12.97 -8.95 0.82
N GLN A 52 -12.39 -8.84 -0.38
CA GLN A 52 -12.89 -9.47 -1.60
C GLN A 52 -12.11 -10.74 -1.95
N ARG A 53 -11.25 -11.21 -1.06
CA ARG A 53 -10.37 -12.36 -1.25
C ARG A 53 -10.63 -13.44 -0.23
N LYS A 54 -10.49 -14.70 -0.65
CA LYS A 54 -10.60 -15.87 0.24
C LYS A 54 -9.43 -15.97 1.21
N ASP A 55 -8.24 -15.57 0.77
CA ASP A 55 -6.98 -15.56 1.52
C ASP A 55 -6.71 -14.22 2.22
N GLY A 56 -7.74 -13.37 2.36
CA GLY A 56 -7.60 -12.03 2.94
C GLY A 56 -7.07 -12.02 4.37
N ASP A 57 -7.51 -12.96 5.22
CA ASP A 57 -7.07 -13.08 6.61
C ASP A 57 -5.59 -13.53 6.71
N ASP A 58 -5.20 -14.53 5.91
CA ASP A 58 -3.80 -14.99 5.81
C ASP A 58 -2.87 -13.87 5.31
N ILE A 59 -3.34 -13.02 4.40
CA ILE A 59 -2.61 -11.83 3.95
C ILE A 59 -2.46 -10.83 5.09
N GLN A 60 -3.49 -10.62 5.92
CA GLN A 60 -3.38 -9.75 7.10
C GLN A 60 -2.35 -10.28 8.11
N ASP A 61 -2.22 -11.59 8.27
CA ASP A 61 -1.18 -12.21 9.10
C ASP A 61 0.22 -12.01 8.51
N ALA A 62 0.37 -12.19 7.20
CA ALA A 62 1.63 -11.87 6.51
C ALA A 62 2.02 -10.39 6.69
N LEU A 63 1.04 -9.47 6.61
CA LEU A 63 1.25 -8.04 6.84
C LEU A 63 1.64 -7.72 8.29
N LEU A 64 1.10 -8.45 9.27
CA LEU A 64 1.52 -8.34 10.67
C LEU A 64 2.99 -8.69 10.83
N GLU A 65 3.44 -9.79 10.23
CA GLU A 65 4.86 -10.18 10.26
C GLU A 65 5.77 -9.14 9.58
N ILE A 66 5.34 -8.52 8.48
CA ILE A 66 6.15 -7.54 7.72
C ILE A 66 6.19 -6.18 8.40
N THR A 67 5.04 -5.72 8.88
CA THR A 67 4.82 -4.31 9.25
C THR A 67 4.53 -4.09 10.73
N GLY A 68 4.46 -5.17 11.52
CA GLY A 68 4.06 -5.13 12.91
C GLY A 68 2.57 -4.90 13.15
N GLY A 69 1.71 -4.96 12.12
CA GLY A 69 0.26 -4.90 12.34
C GLY A 69 -0.64 -5.42 11.21
N ARG A 70 -1.83 -5.88 11.59
CA ARG A 70 -2.85 -6.46 10.70
C ARG A 70 -3.79 -5.44 10.05
N SER A 71 -3.85 -4.22 10.57
CA SER A 71 -4.83 -3.21 10.17
C SER A 71 -4.62 -2.74 8.72
N VAL A 72 -5.70 -2.40 8.03
CA VAL A 72 -5.66 -1.73 6.73
C VAL A 72 -5.97 -0.23 6.88
N PRO A 73 -5.46 0.64 5.98
CA PRO A 73 -4.56 0.29 4.88
C PRO A 73 -3.12 0.02 5.34
N ARG A 74 -2.40 -0.83 4.59
CA ARG A 74 -0.93 -0.91 4.62
C ARG A 74 -0.40 -0.46 3.27
N VAL A 75 0.35 0.63 3.27
CA VAL A 75 0.92 1.22 2.06
C VAL A 75 2.41 0.89 2.00
N PHE A 76 2.85 0.42 0.84
CA PHE A 76 4.26 0.18 0.53
C PHE A 76 4.67 1.03 -0.66
N ILE A 77 5.91 1.52 -0.62
CA ILE A 77 6.54 2.27 -1.70
C ILE A 77 7.89 1.65 -1.99
N ASP A 78 8.11 1.23 -3.23
CA ASP A 78 9.37 0.70 -3.73
C ASP A 78 9.92 -0.43 -2.85
N GLY A 79 9.04 -1.34 -2.44
CA GLY A 79 9.38 -2.48 -1.61
C GLY A 79 9.31 -2.26 -0.09
N GLU A 80 9.25 -1.00 0.36
CA GLU A 80 9.35 -0.66 1.79
C GLU A 80 7.99 -0.29 2.39
N PHE A 81 7.76 -0.69 3.64
CA PHE A 81 6.54 -0.32 4.35
C PHE A 81 6.57 1.18 4.66
N PHE A 82 5.59 1.90 4.13
CA PHE A 82 5.50 3.35 4.27
C PHE A 82 4.64 3.75 5.47
N GLY A 83 3.47 3.12 5.63
CA GLY A 83 2.54 3.46 6.72
C GLY A 83 1.08 3.15 6.41
N GLY A 84 0.19 3.82 7.13
CA GLY A 84 -1.25 3.74 7.00
C GLY A 84 -1.86 4.88 6.18
N GLY A 85 -3.17 5.08 6.36
CA GLY A 85 -3.93 6.03 5.55
C GLY A 85 -3.64 7.49 5.91
N ASP A 86 -3.53 7.78 7.20
CA ASP A 86 -3.24 9.13 7.68
C ASP A 86 -1.78 9.53 7.35
N ASP A 87 -0.82 8.60 7.45
CA ASP A 87 0.57 8.81 7.04
C ASP A 87 0.67 9.16 5.55
N THR A 88 -0.05 8.40 4.71
CA THR A 88 -0.11 8.62 3.27
C THR A 88 -0.72 9.98 2.92
N GLU A 89 -1.85 10.34 3.55
CA GLU A 89 -2.48 11.64 3.32
C GLU A 89 -1.58 12.80 3.77
N ALA A 90 -0.95 12.70 4.94
CA ALA A 90 -0.05 13.71 5.46
C ALA A 90 1.19 13.92 4.55
N ALA A 91 1.76 12.83 4.03
CA ALA A 91 2.93 12.89 3.16
C ALA A 91 2.62 13.45 1.77
N VAL A 92 1.45 13.11 1.20
CA VAL A 92 0.97 13.75 -0.05
C VAL A 92 0.74 15.24 0.15
N ARG A 93 0.09 15.62 1.27
CA ARG A 93 -0.24 17.00 1.58
C ARG A 93 1.01 17.87 1.80
N SER A 94 2.04 17.31 2.42
CA SER A 94 3.31 18.00 2.66
C SER A 94 4.23 18.04 1.43
N GLY A 95 3.97 17.24 0.39
CA GLY A 95 4.86 17.11 -0.77
C GLY A 95 6.02 16.12 -0.54
N ASN A 96 6.15 15.57 0.67
CA ASN A 96 7.21 14.61 1.01
C ASN A 96 7.12 13.34 0.16
N LEU A 97 5.89 12.84 -0.07
CA LEU A 97 5.70 11.62 -0.84
C LEU A 97 6.16 11.81 -2.31
N GLN A 98 5.85 12.95 -2.90
CA GLN A 98 6.25 13.31 -4.26
C GLN A 98 7.77 13.42 -4.38
N THR A 99 8.42 13.99 -3.38
CA THR A 99 9.89 14.10 -3.32
C THR A 99 10.52 12.71 -3.26
N MET A 100 10.06 11.85 -2.34
CA MET A 100 10.55 10.47 -2.24
C MET A 100 10.37 9.67 -3.53
N LEU A 101 9.21 9.81 -4.18
CA LEU A 101 8.93 9.11 -5.43
C LEU A 101 9.84 9.61 -6.57
N LYS A 102 10.14 10.92 -6.64
CA LYS A 102 11.11 11.49 -7.59
C LYS A 102 12.52 10.97 -7.35
N ASP A 103 12.97 10.95 -6.10
CA ASP A 103 14.30 10.45 -5.73
C ASP A 103 14.48 8.97 -6.10
N LYS A 104 13.39 8.20 -6.07
CA LYS A 104 13.35 6.79 -6.49
C LYS A 104 13.11 6.60 -8.00
N GLY A 105 13.01 7.67 -8.78
CA GLY A 105 12.74 7.62 -10.22
C GLY A 105 11.34 7.07 -10.57
N ILE A 106 10.39 7.19 -9.65
CA ILE A 106 8.97 6.84 -9.81
C ILE A 106 8.18 8.07 -10.35
N PHE A 107 8.91 9.07 -10.86
CA PHE A 107 8.46 10.28 -11.54
C PHE A 107 9.47 10.68 -12.61
#